data_AF-A0A8T4D2J3-F1
#
_entry.id   AF-A0A8T4D2J3-F1
#
_cell.length_a   1.000
_cell.length_b   1.000
_cell.length_c   1.000
_cell.angle_alpha   90.00
_cell.angle_beta   90.00
_cell.angle_gamma   90.00
#
_symmetry.space_group_name_H-M   'P 1'
#
loop_
_entity.id
_entity.type
_entity.pdbx_description
1 polymer ?
#
loop_
_entity_poly.entity_id
_entity_poly.type
_entity_poly.pdbx_seq_one_letter_code
_entity_poly.pdbx_strand_id
1 'polypeptide(L)' 'MRGIKTTDTVILEGYQLYHNFIREHQALNGKTPAEACGIEVKGKNKWITLIQNASKERQK' A
#
# COMPACT_ATOMS: atom_id res chain seq x y z
N MET A 1 -2.59 -15.22 -2.07
CA MET A 1 -3.14 -15.69 -0.77
C MET A 1 -3.82 -17.02 -0.99
N ARG A 2 -3.59 -18.02 -0.12
CA ARG A 2 -4.23 -19.34 -0.21
C ARG A 2 -5.54 -19.32 0.56
N GLY A 3 -6.62 -19.88 0.02
CA GLY A 3 -7.87 -20.12 0.75
C GLY A 3 -8.92 -19.01 0.71
N ILE A 4 -8.76 -17.98 -0.12
CA ILE A 4 -9.81 -16.98 -0.36
C ILE A 4 -10.89 -17.63 -1.24
N LYS A 5 -12.12 -17.70 -0.73
CA LYS A 5 -13.26 -18.36 -1.42
C LYS A 5 -14.05 -17.40 -2.32
N THR A 6 -14.02 -16.11 -2.03
CA THR A 6 -14.75 -15.06 -2.75
C THR A 6 -13.82 -13.90 -3.07
N THR A 7 -13.95 -13.33 -4.27
CA THR A 7 -13.13 -12.20 -4.72
C THR A 7 -13.67 -10.84 -4.27
N ASP A 8 -14.95 -10.76 -3.89
CA ASP A 8 -15.55 -9.53 -3.37
C ASP A 8 -15.28 -9.43 -1.85
N THR A 9 -14.03 -9.13 -1.50
CA THR A 9 -13.61 -8.97 -0.10
C THR A 9 -12.58 -7.85 0.04
N VAL A 10 -12.69 -7.09 1.12
CA VAL A 10 -11.73 -6.03 1.51
C VAL A 10 -10.31 -6.54 1.73
N ILE A 11 -10.14 -7.85 1.89
CA ILE A 11 -8.83 -8.49 2.12
C ILE A 11 -7.93 -8.34 0.88
N LEU A 12 -8.49 -8.49 -0.32
CA LEU A 12 -7.72 -8.39 -1.55
C LEU A 12 -7.23 -6.96 -1.79
N GLU A 13 -8.10 -5.98 -1.58
CA GLU A 13 -7.74 -4.55 -1.68
C GLU A 13 -6.70 -4.17 -0.62
N GLY A 14 -6.89 -4.60 0.63
CA GLY A 14 -5.92 -4.37 1.71
C GLY A 14 -4.56 -4.99 1.41
N TYR A 15 -4.54 -6.18 0.81
CA TYR A 15 -3.30 -6.83 0.40
C TYR A 15 -2.59 -6.10 -0.74
N GLN A 16 -3.32 -5.61 -1.75
CA GLN A 16 -2.74 -4.79 -2.81
C GLN A 16 -2.10 -3.52 -2.25
N LEU A 17 -2.77 -2.87 -1.30
CA LEU A 17 -2.26 -1.66 -0.66
C LEU A 17 -0.99 -1.93 0.15
N TYR A 18 -0.97 -3.04 0.90
CA TYR A 18 0.22 -3.50 1.62
C TYR A 18 1.38 -3.83 0.68
N HIS A 19 1.11 -4.60 -0.39
CA HIS A 19 2.13 -4.99 -1.37
C HIS A 19 2.76 -3.79 -2.06
N ASN A 20 1.95 -2.80 -2.44
CA ASN A 20 2.41 -1.68 -3.25
C ASN A 20 3.15 -0.61 -2.44
N PHE A 21 2.70 -0.31 -1.21
CA PHE A 21 3.20 0.85 -0.45
C PHE A 21 4.07 0.49 0.76
N ILE A 22 4.09 -0.77 1.20
CA ILE A 22 4.69 -1.12 2.50
C ILE A 22 5.67 -2.28 2.37
N ARG A 23 5.33 -3.32 1.60
CA ARG A 23 6.19 -4.48 1.42
C ARG A 23 7.36 -4.15 0.49
N GLU A 24 8.55 -4.13 1.05
CA GLU A 24 9.79 -4.00 0.29
C GLU A 24 9.99 -5.19 -0.64
N HIS A 25 10.46 -4.92 -1.85
CA HIS A 25 10.67 -5.93 -2.87
C HIS A 25 12.17 -6.08 -3.16
N GLN A 26 12.72 -7.28 -2.96
CA GLN A 26 14.16 -7.52 -3.15
C GLN A 26 14.61 -7.26 -4.59
N ALA A 27 13.81 -7.63 -5.59
CA ALA A 27 14.13 -7.33 -7.00
C ALA A 27 14.05 -5.84 -7.35
N LEU A 28 13.49 -4.99 -6.47
CA LEU A 28 13.45 -3.54 -6.62
C LEU A 28 14.48 -2.86 -5.70
N ASN A 29 15.57 -3.55 -5.35
CA ASN A 29 16.60 -3.07 -4.42
C ASN A 29 16.04 -2.63 -3.05
N GLY A 30 15.05 -3.37 -2.54
CA GLY A 30 14.38 -3.05 -1.27
C GLY A 30 13.32 -1.95 -1.38
N LYS A 31 13.07 -1.39 -2.57
CA LYS A 31 11.97 -0.45 -2.77
C LYS A 31 10.64 -1.16 -2.82
N THR A 32 9.59 -0.46 -2.40
CA THR A 32 8.22 -0.87 -2.69
C THR A 32 7.87 -0.59 -4.16
N PRO A 33 6.88 -1.29 -4.75
CA PRO A 33 6.40 -0.99 -6.09
C PRO A 33 6.02 0.48 -6.30
N ALA A 34 5.38 1.12 -5.31
CA ALA A 34 5.04 2.54 -5.35
C ALA A 34 6.29 3.43 -5.41
N GLU A 35 7.30 3.13 -4.59
CA GLU A 35 8.57 3.88 -4.57
C GLU A 35 9.37 3.70 -5.87
N ALA A 36 9.30 2.53 -6.49
CA ALA A 36 9.91 2.30 -7.81
C ALA A 36 9.25 3.16 -8.91
N CYS A 37 7.94 3.43 -8.78
CA CYS A 37 7.19 4.35 -9.64
C CYS A 37 7.33 5.83 -9.26
N GLY A 38 8.14 6.17 -8.24
CA GLY A 38 8.34 7.55 -7.77
C GLY A 38 7.25 8.05 -6.81
N ILE A 39 6.37 7.18 -6.31
CA ILE A 39 5.36 7.51 -5.30
C ILE A 39 5.93 7.20 -3.92
N GLU A 40 6.35 8.23 -3.21
CA GLU A 40 6.99 8.10 -1.90
C GLU A 40 6.03 8.43 -0.75
N VAL A 41 5.98 7.54 0.25
CA VAL A 41 5.26 7.76 1.51
C VAL A 41 6.25 8.29 2.56
N LYS A 42 6.34 9.61 2.70
CA LYS A 42 7.36 10.31 3.51
C LYS A 42 7.17 10.23 5.04
N GLY A 43 6.33 9.33 5.53
CA GLY A 43 6.02 9.21 6.96
C GLY A 43 6.75 8.06 7.63
N LYS A 44 7.14 8.25 8.90
CA LYS A 44 7.76 7.19 9.72
C LYS A 44 6.85 5.96 9.86
N ASN A 45 5.54 6.17 9.91
CA ASN A 45 4.54 5.10 9.87
C ASN A 45 3.76 5.16 8.56
N LYS A 46 4.16 4.31 7.60
CA LYS A 46 3.58 4.29 6.24
C LYS A 46 2.05 4.12 6.26
N TRP A 47 1.50 3.28 7.14
CA TRP A 47 0.06 3.07 7.26
C TRP A 47 -0.71 4.34 7.68
N ILE A 48 -0.26 4.97 8.76
CA ILE A 48 -0.90 6.19 9.27
C ILE A 48 -0.84 7.30 8.22
N THR A 49 0.30 7.45 7.54
CA THR A 49 0.47 8.47 6.52
C THR A 49 -0.42 8.25 5.30
N LEU A 50 -0.60 6.99 4.86
CA LEU A 50 -1.53 6.67 3.78
C LEU A 50 -2.98 7.03 4.14
N ILE A 51 -3.40 6.68 5.36
CA ILE A 51 -4.76 7.02 5.86
C ILE A 51 -4.94 8.54 5.96
N GLN A 52 -3.96 9.25 6.52
CA GLN A 52 -4.02 10.71 6.65
C GLN A 52 -4.07 11.39 5.28
N ASN A 53 -3.28 10.94 4.31
CA ASN A 53 -3.31 11.49 2.95
C ASN A 53 -4.67 11.25 2.27
N ALA A 54 -5.22 10.04 2.39
CA ALA A 54 -6.55 9.73 1.84
C ALA A 54 -7.67 10.56 2.50
N SER A 55 -7.60 10.77 3.82
CA SER A 55 -8.56 11.59 4.55
C SER A 55 -8.49 13.07 4.14
N LYS A 56 -7.29 13.60 3.88
CA LYS A 56 -7.11 14.97 3.40
C LYS A 56 -7.71 15.17 2.01
N GLU A 57 -7.49 14.23 1.09
CA GLU A 57 -8.07 14.30 -0.26
C GLU A 57 -9.59 14.22 -0.23
N ARG A 58 -10.20 13.41 0.66
CA ARG A 58 -11.67 13.35 0.80
C ARG A 58 -12.30 14.66 1.29
N GLN A 59 -11.55 15.47 2.03
CA GLN A 59 -12.02 16.75 2.58
C GLN A 59 -11.88 17.91 1.58
N LYS A 60 -11.27 17.66 0.43
CA LYS A 60 -11.01 18.64 -0.63
C LYS A 60 -12.08 18.56 -1.71
#